data_AF-A0A382C2D5-F1
#
_entry.id   AF-A0A382C2D5-F1
#
_cell.length_a   1.000
_cell.length_b   1.000
_cell.length_c   1.000
_cell.angle_alpha   90.00
_cell.angle_beta   90.00
_cell.angle_gamma   90.00
#
_symmetry.space_group_name_H-M   'P 1'
#
loop_
_entity.id
_entity.type
_entity.pdbx_description
1 polymer ?
#
loop_
_entity_poly.entity_id
_entity_poly.type
_entity_poly.pdbx_seq_one_letter_code
_entity_poly.pdbx_strand_id
1 'polypeptide(L)'
;MSESAKAKYCIGQLIQHKLFDYRGIILGVDLEFKSTDEWYEAVAKSRPPKNEPWYHVLVHQKGHQTYVAEQNLQPDPAIQN
;
A
#
# COMPACT_ATOMS: atom_id res chain seq x y z
N MET A 1 21.85 -0.29 -15.22
CA MET A 1 21.22 0.69 -14.32
C MET A 1 19.83 0.16 -14.01
N SER A 2 19.52 -0.21 -12.76
CA SER A 2 18.18 -0.67 -12.41
C SER A 2 17.21 0.49 -12.56
N GLU A 3 16.09 0.27 -13.24
CA GLU A 3 14.98 1.20 -13.29
C GLU A 3 14.48 1.41 -11.85
N SER A 4 14.56 2.63 -11.32
CA SER A 4 14.02 2.92 -9.99
C SER A 4 12.52 2.64 -9.98
N ALA A 5 12.06 1.88 -8.99
CA ALA A 5 10.64 1.63 -8.81
C ALA A 5 9.89 2.98 -8.74
N LYS A 6 8.82 3.11 -9.53
CA LYS A 6 8.00 4.33 -9.59
C LYS A 6 6.68 4.08 -8.86
N ALA A 7 6.43 4.86 -7.82
CA ALA A 7 5.16 4.82 -7.08
C ALA A 7 3.99 5.26 -7.97
N LYS A 8 2.92 4.46 -8.00
CA LYS A 8 1.66 4.74 -8.69
C LYS A 8 0.76 5.71 -7.93
N TYR A 9 0.82 5.73 -6.61
CA TYR A 9 -0.05 6.53 -5.74
C TYR A 9 0.76 7.58 -4.97
N CYS A 10 0.13 8.71 -4.65
CA CYS A 10 0.76 9.82 -3.94
C CYS A 10 0.25 9.94 -2.50
N ILE A 11 1.07 10.54 -1.62
CA ILE A 11 0.65 10.91 -0.27
C ILE A 11 -0.61 11.80 -0.34
N GLY A 12 -1.59 11.53 0.53
CA GLY A 12 -2.89 12.20 0.55
C GLY A 12 -3.94 11.59 -0.39
N GLN A 13 -3.55 10.68 -1.29
CA GLN A 13 -4.50 10.03 -2.19
C GLN A 13 -5.43 9.06 -1.45
N LEU A 14 -6.71 9.10 -1.80
CA LEU A 14 -7.70 8.14 -1.32
C LEU A 14 -7.65 6.86 -2.15
N ILE A 15 -7.56 5.72 -1.47
CA ILE A 15 -7.46 4.38 -2.06
C ILE A 15 -8.47 3.41 -1.44
N GLN A 16 -8.64 2.27 -2.11
CA GLN A 16 -9.33 1.09 -1.61
C GLN A 16 -8.41 -0.13 -1.70
N HIS A 17 -8.45 -1.00 -0.68
CA HIS A 17 -7.72 -2.25 -0.68
C HIS A 17 -8.50 -3.34 -1.44
N LYS A 18 -7.90 -3.91 -2.49
CA LYS A 18 -8.58 -4.87 -3.40
C LYS A 18 -9.09 -6.13 -2.71
N LEU A 19 -8.36 -6.65 -1.71
CA LEU A 19 -8.69 -7.93 -1.07
C LEU A 19 -9.52 -7.82 0.21
N PHE A 20 -9.47 -6.66 0.88
CA PHE A 20 -10.06 -6.48 2.21
C PHE A 20 -11.10 -5.35 2.24
N ASP A 21 -11.31 -4.72 1.09
CA ASP A 21 -12.37 -3.75 0.81
C ASP A 21 -12.42 -2.54 1.76
N TYR A 22 -11.33 -2.24 2.47
CA TYR A 22 -11.24 -1.03 3.28
C TYR A 22 -10.76 0.15 2.45
N ARG A 23 -11.21 1.35 2.84
CA ARG A 23 -10.77 2.62 2.29
C ARG A 23 -9.71 3.25 3.20
N GLY A 24 -8.83 4.06 2.62
CA GLY A 24 -7.80 4.75 3.39
C GLY A 24 -7.08 5.84 2.61
N ILE A 25 -6.27 6.61 3.31
CA ILE A 25 -5.44 7.67 2.74
C ILE A 25 -3.97 7.25 2.83
N ILE A 26 -3.22 7.47 1.75
CA ILE A 26 -1.77 7.25 1.73
C ILE A 26 -1.08 8.28 2.64
N LEU A 27 -0.30 7.82 3.62
CA LEU A 27 0.53 8.65 4.49
C LEU A 27 2.00 8.70 4.05
N GLY A 28 2.46 7.65 3.36
CA GLY A 28 3.86 7.52 2.94
C GLY A 28 4.04 6.38 1.95
N VAL A 29 5.18 6.39 1.27
CA VAL A 29 5.58 5.36 0.31
C VAL A 29 7.05 5.02 0.51
N ASP A 30 7.33 3.73 0.53
CA ASP A 30 8.68 3.18 0.37
C ASP A 30 8.74 2.52 -1.01
N LEU A 31 9.80 2.79 -1.80
CA LEU A 31 9.93 2.23 -3.15
C LEU A 31 10.27 0.73 -3.15
N GLU A 32 10.58 0.19 -1.98
CA GLU A 32 10.81 -1.20 -1.69
C GLU A 32 10.29 -1.51 -0.27
N PHE A 33 10.06 -2.79 0.02
CA PHE A 33 9.65 -3.27 1.32
C PHE A 33 10.70 -2.96 2.39
N LYS A 34 10.28 -2.33 3.50
CA LYS A 34 11.16 -1.95 4.61
C LYS A 34 10.76 -2.52 5.98
N SER A 35 9.78 -3.42 6.04
CA SER A 35 9.47 -4.11 7.30
C SER A 35 10.36 -5.35 7.46
N THR A 36 10.17 -6.10 8.54
CA THR A 36 10.98 -7.29 8.80
C THR A 36 10.50 -8.50 8.00
N ASP A 37 11.38 -9.48 7.82
CA ASP A 37 11.03 -10.74 7.16
C ASP A 37 9.95 -11.49 7.95
N GLU A 38 10.00 -11.46 9.29
CA GLU A 38 8.97 -12.09 10.13
C GLU A 38 7.59 -11.46 9.92
N TRP A 39 7.55 -10.13 9.78
CA TRP A 39 6.31 -9.43 9.44
C TRP A 39 5.81 -9.85 8.06
N TYR A 40 6.72 -9.93 7.08
CA TYR A 40 6.39 -10.36 5.72
C TYR A 40 5.79 -11.77 5.70
N GLU A 41 6.41 -12.70 6.43
CA GLU A 41 5.94 -14.07 6.58
C GLU A 41 4.55 -14.15 7.24
N ALA A 42 4.31 -13.33 8.26
CA ALA A 42 3.07 -13.38 9.03
C ALA A 42 1.89 -12.66 8.36
N VAL A 43 2.14 -11.54 7.67
CA VAL A 43 1.08 -10.61 7.24
C VAL A 43 0.88 -10.61 5.73
N ALA A 44 1.95 -10.74 4.93
CA ALA A 44 1.90 -10.58 3.48
C ALA A 44 1.43 -11.87 2.78
N LYS A 45 0.17 -12.27 3.01
CA LYS A 45 -0.40 -13.55 2.52
C LYS A 45 -0.24 -13.78 1.02
N SER A 46 -0.34 -12.73 0.21
CA SER A 46 -0.19 -12.80 -1.25
C SER A 46 1.27 -12.75 -1.74
N ARG A 47 2.24 -12.68 -0.82
CA ARG A 47 3.68 -12.61 -1.07
C ARG A 47 4.08 -11.59 -2.15
N PRO A 48 3.77 -10.28 -1.95
CA PRO A 48 4.10 -9.24 -2.91
C PRO A 48 5.60 -9.06 -3.11
N PRO A 49 6.07 -8.68 -4.30
CA PRO A 49 7.47 -8.37 -4.52
C PRO A 49 8.00 -7.34 -3.50
N LYS A 50 9.16 -7.64 -2.91
CA LYS A 50 9.81 -6.74 -1.94
C LYS A 50 10.50 -5.55 -2.63
N ASN A 51 10.79 -5.66 -3.93
CA ASN A 51 11.43 -4.62 -4.74
C ASN A 51 10.45 -3.71 -5.48
N GLU A 52 9.17 -3.72 -5.09
CA GLU A 52 8.11 -2.84 -5.60
C GLU A 52 7.67 -1.86 -4.50
N PRO A 53 6.92 -0.79 -4.83
CA PRO A 53 6.47 0.16 -3.82
C PRO A 53 5.51 -0.43 -2.78
N TRP A 54 5.72 -0.05 -1.53
CA TRP A 54 4.84 -0.34 -0.39
C TRP A 54 4.38 0.96 0.27
N TYR A 55 3.14 0.96 0.74
CA TYR A 55 2.45 2.15 1.19
C TYR A 55 2.03 2.04 2.64
N HIS A 56 2.20 3.15 3.36
CA HIS A 56 1.63 3.37 4.67
C HIS A 56 0.24 3.99 4.50
N VAL A 57 -0.80 3.29 4.96
CA VAL A 57 -2.20 3.68 4.72
C VAL A 57 -2.89 3.90 6.05
N LEU A 58 -3.49 5.07 6.25
CA LEU A 58 -4.43 5.32 7.35
C LEU A 58 -5.79 4.74 6.99
N VAL A 59 -6.24 3.74 7.75
CA VAL A 59 -7.51 3.04 7.47
C VAL A 59 -8.69 3.86 8.00
N HIS A 60 -9.68 4.08 7.13
CA HIS A 60 -10.91 4.80 7.50
C HIS A 60 -11.62 4.11 8.68
N GLN A 61 -12.07 4.91 9.65
CA GLN A 61 -12.80 4.49 10.86
C GLN A 61 -12.09 3.51 11.82
N LYS A 62 -10.86 3.08 11.52
CA LYS A 62 -10.14 2.14 12.39
C LYS A 62 -9.02 2.77 13.21
N GLY A 63 -8.68 4.04 12.95
CA GLY A 63 -7.71 4.81 13.74
C GLY A 63 -6.28 4.26 13.76
N HIS A 64 -5.96 3.30 12.88
CA HIS A 64 -4.62 2.71 12.77
C HIS A 64 -4.12 2.72 11.33
N GLN A 65 -2.80 2.66 11.21
CA GLN A 65 -2.09 2.54 9.95
C GLN A 65 -1.88 1.06 9.59
N THR A 66 -1.82 0.78 8.29
CA THR A 66 -1.41 -0.52 7.74
C THR A 66 -0.35 -0.33 6.67
N TYR A 67 0.38 -1.41 6.37
CA TYR A 67 1.48 -1.43 5.41
C TYR A 67 1.15 -2.40 4.27
N VAL A 68 1.11 -1.88 3.05
CA VAL A 68 0.43 -2.55 1.92
C VAL A 68 1.25 -2.44 0.64
N ALA A 69 1.41 -3.55 -0.06
CA ALA A 69 2.03 -3.54 -1.39
C ALA A 69 1.15 -2.84 -2.44
N GLU A 70 1.77 -2.14 -3.40
CA GLU A 70 1.07 -1.38 -4.45
C GLU A 70 0.02 -2.19 -5.20
N GLN A 71 0.33 -3.45 -5.53
CA GLN A 71 -0.57 -4.32 -6.29
C GLN A 71 -1.92 -4.56 -5.61
N ASN A 72 -2.00 -4.39 -4.30
CA ASN A 72 -3.23 -4.58 -3.51
C ASN A 72 -4.07 -3.30 -3.39
N LEU A 73 -3.62 -2.18 -3.95
CA LEU A 73 -4.31 -0.90 -3.92
C LEU A 73 -4.96 -0.56 -5.25
N GLN A 74 -6.11 0.09 -5.19
CA GLN A 74 -6.75 0.76 -6.33
C GLN A 74 -7.22 2.17 -5.93
N PRO A 75 -7.35 3.12 -6.88
CA PRO A 75 -7.99 4.40 -6.61
C PRO A 75 -9.37 4.18 -5.99
N ASP A 76 -9.72 5.04 -5.05
CA ASP A 76 -11.04 4.98 -4.44
C ASP A 76 -12.15 5.21 -5.49
N PRO A 77 -13.19 4.38 -5.55
CA PRO A 77 -14.22 4.48 -6.60
C PRO A 77 -15.08 5.75 -6.50
N ALA A 78 -15.08 6.44 -5.35
CA ALA A 78 -15.75 7.73 -5.23
C ALA A 78 -14.94 8.88 -5.85
N ILE A 79 -13.67 8.65 -6.19
CA ILE A 79 -12.87 9.56 -7.01
C ILE A 79 -13.25 9.29 -8.48
N GLN A 80 -14.41 9.78 -8.90
CA GLN A 80 -14.75 9.90 -10.32
C GLN A 80 -14.41 11.32 -10.76
N ASN A 81 -13.51 11.43 -11.75
CA ASN A 81 -13.33 12.66 -12.52
C ASN A 81 -14.47 12.78 -13.53
#